data_AF-E0UIP4-F1
#
_entry.id   AF-E0UIP4-F1
#
_cell.length_a   1.000
_cell.length_b   1.000
_cell.length_c   1.000
_cell.angle_alpha   90.00
_cell.angle_beta   90.00
_cell.angle_gamma   90.00
#
_symmetry.space_group_name_H-M   'P 1'
#
loop_
_entity.id
_entity.type
_entity.pdbx_description
1 polymer ?
#
loop_
_entity_poly.entity_id
_entity_poly.type
_entity_poly.pdbx_seq_one_letter_code
_entity_poly.pdbx_strand_id
1 'polypeptide(L)' 'MIECPLSIKQCLGKVHRYMELALLLAKLPEAYQIFDPLVDVLPLIPLFFLLLAFVWQAAVGFK' A
#
# COMPACT_ATOMS: atom_id res chain seq x y z
N MET A 1 38.71 2.94 -6.41
CA MET A 1 38.89 2.19 -7.68
C MET A 1 39.69 0.93 -7.35
N ILE A 2 39.16 -0.29 -7.17
CA ILE A 2 37.78 -0.84 -7.25
C ILE A 2 37.66 -1.98 -6.20
N GLU A 3 36.59 -2.19 -5.42
CA GLU A 3 35.52 -1.30 -4.93
C GLU A 3 34.82 -1.89 -3.67
N CYS A 4 33.88 -1.14 -3.10
CA CYS A 4 32.94 -1.54 -2.03
C CYS A 4 31.95 -2.67 -2.49
N PRO A 5 31.04 -3.25 -1.65
CA PRO A 5 30.73 -2.80 -0.28
C PRO A 5 30.41 -3.84 0.81
N LEU A 6 30.46 -3.32 2.03
CA LEU A 6 29.68 -3.71 3.22
C LEU A 6 28.15 -3.55 2.98
N SER A 7 27.62 -4.16 1.91
CA SER A 7 26.24 -3.96 1.44
C SER A 7 25.42 -5.24 1.41
N ILE A 8 25.95 -6.41 1.02
CA ILE A 8 25.09 -7.60 0.82
C ILE A 8 24.33 -8.02 2.10
N LYS A 9 24.98 -8.10 3.27
CA LYS A 9 24.27 -8.39 4.54
C LYS A 9 23.40 -7.22 5.01
N GLN A 10 23.80 -5.97 4.72
CA GLN A 10 23.00 -4.78 5.03
C GLN A 10 21.72 -4.72 4.19
N CYS A 11 21.81 -5.06 2.90
CA CYS A 11 20.73 -5.19 1.94
C CYS A 11 19.85 -6.39 2.24
N LEU A 12 20.38 -7.58 2.56
CA LEU A 12 19.54 -8.70 3.01
C LEU A 12 18.80 -8.34 4.31
N GLY A 13 19.47 -7.71 5.28
CA GLY A 13 18.82 -7.22 6.50
C GLY A 13 17.79 -6.11 6.23
N LYS A 14 17.98 -5.30 5.18
CA LYS A 14 17.04 -4.26 4.76
C LYS A 14 15.84 -4.83 3.99
N VAL A 15 16.07 -5.80 3.09
CA VAL A 15 15.03 -6.55 2.35
C VAL A 15 14.20 -7.40 3.30
N HIS A 16 14.83 -8.11 4.24
CA HIS A 16 14.11 -8.84 5.29
C HIS A 16 13.30 -7.89 6.16
N ARG A 17 13.85 -6.71 6.55
CA ARG A 17 13.08 -5.69 7.28
C ARG A 17 11.94 -5.08 6.45
N TYR A 18 12.06 -4.94 5.14
CA TYR A 18 10.96 -4.52 4.27
C TYR A 18 9.88 -5.61 4.14
N MET A 19 10.27 -6.88 4.03
CA MET A 19 9.34 -8.02 4.05
C MET A 19 8.63 -8.18 5.40
N GLU A 20 9.35 -8.04 6.51
CA GLU A 20 8.79 -8.02 7.86
C GLU A 20 7.83 -6.84 8.05
N LEU A 21 8.19 -5.63 7.60
CA LEU A 21 7.26 -4.48 7.64
C LEU A 21 6.02 -4.69 6.76
N ALA A 22 6.15 -5.40 5.63
CA ALA A 22 5.00 -5.79 4.81
C ALA A 22 4.13 -6.87 5.50
N LEU A 23 4.73 -7.80 6.25
CA LEU A 23 4.04 -8.84 7.02
C LEU A 23 3.42 -8.32 8.33
N LEU A 24 4.00 -7.29 8.95
CA LEU A 24 3.42 -6.63 10.14
C LEU A 24 2.12 -5.87 9.84
N LEU A 25 1.81 -5.62 8.56
CA LEU A 25 0.49 -5.15 8.11
C LEU A 25 -0.44 -6.30 7.65
N ALA A 26 0.01 -7.55 7.61
CA ALA A 26 -0.76 -8.67 7.05
C ALA A 26 -1.86 -9.23 7.97
N LYS A 27 -1.97 -8.72 9.21
CA LYS A 27 -3.06 -9.07 10.12
C LYS A 27 -3.42 -7.90 11.03
N LEU A 28 -4.70 -7.54 11.10
CA LEU A 28 -5.18 -6.51 12.00
C LEU A 28 -5.11 -6.99 13.46
N PRO A 29 -4.92 -6.08 14.45
CA PRO A 29 -5.06 -6.43 15.86
C PRO A 29 -6.44 -7.01 16.16
N GLU A 30 -6.55 -7.87 17.18
CA GLU A 30 -7.76 -8.65 17.48
C GLU A 30 -9.05 -7.81 17.51
N ALA A 31 -9.02 -6.63 18.13
CA ALA A 31 -10.16 -5.71 18.20
C ALA A 31 -10.65 -5.17 16.83
N TYR A 32 -9.82 -5.25 15.79
CA TYR A 32 -10.11 -4.75 14.45
C TYR A 32 -10.31 -5.86 13.41
N GLN A 33 -10.18 -7.14 13.78
CA GLN A 33 -10.36 -8.28 12.86
C GLN A 33 -11.73 -8.32 12.16
N ILE A 34 -12.76 -7.69 12.76
CA ILE A 34 -14.09 -7.51 12.16
C ILE A 34 -14.03 -6.66 10.87
N PHE A 35 -13.01 -5.80 10.74
CA PHE A 35 -12.78 -4.92 9.59
C PHE A 35 -11.80 -5.50 8.56
N ASP A 36 -11.30 -6.73 8.72
CA ASP A 36 -10.51 -7.42 7.68
C ASP A 36 -11.15 -7.30 6.27
N PRO A 37 -12.45 -7.63 6.06
CA PRO A 37 -13.09 -7.50 4.75
C PRO A 37 -13.28 -6.04 4.27
N LEU A 38 -13.16 -5.04 5.15
CA LEU A 38 -13.14 -3.63 4.77
C LEU A 38 -11.73 -3.23 4.29
N VAL A 39 -10.68 -3.72 4.96
CA VAL A 39 -9.28 -3.47 4.60
C VAL A 39 -8.95 -4.06 3.23
N ASP A 40 -9.50 -5.23 2.89
CA ASP A 40 -9.39 -5.82 1.56
C ASP A 40 -9.92 -4.91 0.43
N VAL A 41 -10.83 -3.98 0.73
CA VAL A 41 -11.43 -3.04 -0.24
C VAL A 41 -10.71 -1.67 -0.27
N LEU A 42 -9.95 -1.30 0.79
CA LEU A 42 -9.21 -0.03 0.84
C LEU A 42 -8.27 0.21 -0.37
N PRO A 43 -7.57 -0.79 -0.94
CA PRO A 43 -6.75 -0.61 -2.14
C PRO A 43 -7.49 -0.12 -3.39
N LEU A 44 -8.83 -0.22 -3.41
CA LEU A 44 -9.68 0.20 -4.53
C LEU A 44 -10.00 1.72 -4.50
N ILE A 45 -9.78 2.39 -3.37
CA ILE A 45 -10.09 3.82 -3.18
C ILE A 45 -9.49 4.75 -4.27
N PRO A 46 -8.24 4.59 -4.74
CA PRO A 46 -7.70 5.42 -5.83
C PRO A 46 -8.51 5.33 -7.12
N LEU A 47 -9.10 4.17 -7.44
CA LEU A 47 -9.97 4.01 -8.60
C LEU A 47 -11.32 4.70 -8.38
N PHE A 48 -11.88 4.66 -7.18
CA PHE A 48 -13.10 5.41 -6.86
C PHE A 48 -12.92 6.92 -6.99
N PHE A 49 -11.75 7.48 -6.66
CA PHE A 49 -11.47 8.90 -6.91
C PHE A 49 -11.39 9.25 -8.41
N LEU A 50 -10.81 8.37 -9.23
CA LEU A 50 -10.83 8.53 -10.70
C LEU A 50 -12.26 8.51 -11.25
N LEU A 51 -13.07 7.54 -10.82
CA LEU A 51 -14.49 7.45 -11.22
C LEU A 51 -15.29 8.65 -10.73
N LEU A 52 -15.05 9.12 -9.51
CA LEU A 52 -15.68 10.32 -8.94
C LEU A 52 -15.35 11.58 -9.75
N ALA A 53 -14.15 11.70 -10.32
CA ALA A 53 -13.81 12.81 -11.21
C ALA A 53 -14.70 12.83 -12.46
N PHE A 54 -14.97 11.67 -13.08
CA PHE A 54 -15.92 11.57 -14.20
C PHE A 54 -17.36 11.84 -13.79
N VAL A 55 -17.80 11.37 -12.62
CA VAL A 55 -19.14 11.67 -12.07
C VAL A 55 -19.31 13.17 -11.82
N TRP A 56 -18.28 13.82 -11.26
CA TRP A 56 -18.27 15.27 -11.03
C TRP A 56 -18.30 16.05 -12.34
N GLN A 57 -17.47 15.66 -13.32
CA GLN A 57 -17.46 16.27 -14.65
C GLN A 57 -18.80 16.08 -15.38
N ALA A 58 -19.44 14.92 -15.28
CA ALA A 58 -20.78 14.69 -15.79
C ALA A 58 -21.83 15.57 -15.09
N ALA A 59 -21.73 15.76 -13.76
CA ALA A 59 -22.65 16.59 -12.99
C ALA A 59 -22.56 18.09 -13.32
N VAL A 60 -21.38 18.60 -13.71
CA VAL A 60 -21.21 19.99 -14.18
C VAL A 60 -21.34 20.15 -15.71
N GLY A 61 -21.53 19.04 -16.44
CA GLY A 61 -21.82 19.02 -17.88
C GLY A 61 -20.61 19.07 -18.81
N PHE A 62 -19.44 18.54 -18.40
CA PHE A 62 -18.20 18.46 -19.19
C PHE A 62 -17.84 19.79 -19.88
N LYS A 63 -17.70 20.85 -19.07
CA LYS A 63 -17.42 22.22 -19.52
C LYS A 63 -15.93 22.55 -19.50
#